data_AF-A0A2E9IWC1-F1
#
_entry.id   AF-A0A2E9IWC1-F1
#
_cell.length_a   1.000
_cell.length_b   1.000
_cell.length_c   1.000
_cell.angle_alpha   90.00
_cell.angle_beta   90.00
_cell.angle_gamma   90.00
#
_symmetry.space_group_name_H-M   'P 1'
#
loop_
_entity.id
_entity.type
_entity.pdbx_description
1 polymer ?
#
loop_
_entity_poly.entity_id
_entity_poly.type
_entity_poly.pdbx_seq_one_letter_code
_entity_poly.pdbx_strand_id
1 'polypeptide(L)' 'MRTLMELQKEITALGEEERSGLASFILSSLPNAPLGPDDQEVVKRENEMDSGKAPPISYSEFRQAVGR' A
#
# COMPACT_ATOMS: atom_id res chain seq x y z
N MET A 1 -17.72 -3.65 -25.76
CA MET A 1 -16.67 -3.92 -24.75
C MET A 1 -15.95 -2.60 -24.52
N ARG A 2 -15.95 -2.06 -23.29
CA ARG A 2 -15.26 -0.79 -23.01
C ARG A 2 -13.75 -1.04 -22.92
N THR A 3 -12.97 -0.06 -23.35
CA THR A 3 -11.52 -0.06 -23.18
C THR A 3 -11.13 0.37 -21.76
N LEU A 4 -9.92 0.00 -21.33
CA LEU A 4 -9.38 0.44 -20.04
C LEU A 4 -9.31 1.97 -19.94
N MET A 5 -9.00 2.65 -21.06
CA MET A 5 -8.89 4.11 -21.10
C MET A 5 -10.25 4.81 -20.90
N GLU A 6 -11.32 4.24 -21.47
CA GLU A 6 -12.69 4.74 -21.26
C GLU A 6 -13.12 4.57 -19.79
N LEU A 7 -12.81 3.41 -19.19
CA LEU A 7 -13.05 3.16 -17.76
C LEU A 7 -12.28 4.13 -16.86
N GLN A 8 -10.99 4.37 -17.15
CA GLN A 8 -10.19 5.33 -16.39
C GLN A 8 -10.79 6.74 -16.42
N LYS A 9 -11.24 7.19 -17.59
CA LYS A 9 -11.88 8.51 -17.75
C LYS A 9 -13.15 8.62 -16.89
N GLU A 10 -13.99 7.59 -16.89
CA GLU A 10 -15.19 7.53 -16.06
C GLU A 10 -14.85 7.55 -14.57
N ILE A 11 -13.87 6.77 -14.13
CA ILE A 11 -13.41 6.72 -12.74
C ILE A 11 -12.85 8.07 -12.29
N THR A 12 -12.08 8.76 -13.14
CA THR A 12 -11.53 10.08 -12.81
C THR A 12 -12.60 11.17 -12.69
N ALA A 13 -13.78 10.97 -13.29
CA ALA A 13 -14.91 11.89 -13.18
C ALA A 13 -15.72 11.71 -11.89
N LEU A 14 -15.56 10.57 -11.19
CA LEU A 14 -16.20 10.31 -9.90
C LEU A 14 -15.64 11.21 -8.80
N GLY A 15 -16.45 11.45 -7.77
CA GLY A 15 -16.01 12.11 -6.53
C GLY A 15 -15.00 11.28 -5.74
N GLU A 16 -14.33 11.90 -4.77
CA GLU A 16 -13.29 11.24 -3.96
C GLU A 16 -13.83 10.03 -3.18
N GLU A 17 -15.02 10.16 -2.60
CA GLU A 17 -15.68 9.08 -1.85
C GLU A 17 -16.00 7.88 -2.75
N GLU A 18 -16.56 8.13 -3.93
CA GLU A 18 -16.92 7.10 -4.90
C GLU A 18 -15.67 6.38 -5.44
N ARG A 19 -14.60 7.12 -5.74
CA ARG A 19 -13.32 6.53 -6.15
C ARG A 19 -12.72 5.67 -5.03
N SER A 20 -12.82 6.12 -3.78
CA SER A 20 -12.34 5.36 -2.61
C SER A 20 -13.11 4.06 -2.44
N GLY A 21 -14.44 4.10 -2.52
CA GLY A 21 -15.29 2.91 -2.45
C GLY A 21 -15.00 1.92 -3.59
N LEU A 22 -14.83 2.42 -4.81
CA LEU A 22 -14.47 1.59 -5.96
C LEU A 22 -13.08 0.94 -5.79
N ALA A 23 -12.10 1.67 -5.28
CA ALA A 23 -10.77 1.12 -4.99
C ALA A 23 -10.84 -0.02 -3.96
N SER A 24 -11.59 0.17 -2.87
CA SER A 24 -11.82 -0.88 -1.86
C SER A 24 -12.49 -2.12 -2.45
N PHE A 25 -13.53 -1.94 -3.26
CA PHE A 25 -14.21 -3.05 -3.94
C PHE A 25 -13.24 -3.84 -4.84
N ILE A 26 -12.48 -3.15 -5.70
CA ILE A 26 -11.51 -3.79 -6.60
C ILE A 26 -10.46 -4.56 -5.79
N LEU A 27 -9.85 -3.93 -4.79
CA LEU A 27 -8.83 -4.56 -3.94
C LEU A 27 -9.39 -5.80 -3.23
N SER A 28 -10.60 -5.75 -2.69
CA SER A 28 -11.22 -6.91 -2.02
C SER A 28 -11.48 -8.10 -2.95
N SER A 29 -11.60 -7.85 -4.26
CA SER A 29 -11.90 -8.90 -5.25
C SER A 29 -10.66 -9.58 -5.85
N LEU A 30 -9.46 -9.04 -5.61
CA LEU A 30 -8.23 -9.58 -6.16
C LEU A 30 -7.64 -10.65 -5.21
N PRO A 31 -7.36 -11.87 -5.70
CA PRO A 31 -6.91 -12.98 -4.86
C PRO A 31 -5.55 -12.75 -4.19
N ASN A 32 -4.73 -11.84 -4.73
CA ASN A 32 -3.44 -11.43 -4.18
C ASN A 32 -3.36 -9.89 -4.12
N ALA A 33 -4.44 -9.23 -3.69
CA ALA A 33 -4.37 -7.79 -3.48
C ALA A 33 -3.23 -7.46 -2.49
N PRO A 34 -2.47 -6.39 -2.74
CA PRO A 34 -1.50 -5.90 -1.77
C PRO A 34 -2.26 -5.23 -0.62
N LEU A 35 -2.88 -6.02 0.24
CA LEU A 35 -3.69 -5.58 1.39
C LEU A 35 -2.82 -5.07 2.56
N GLY A 36 -1.51 -4.96 2.35
CA GLY A 36 -0.53 -4.67 3.39
C GLY A 36 0.04 -5.95 4.03
N PRO A 37 0.86 -5.79 5.07
CA PRO A 37 1.37 -6.91 5.84
C PRO A 37 0.22 -7.60 6.58
N ASP A 38 0.27 -8.92 6.66
CA ASP A 38 -0.59 -9.68 7.58
C ASP A 38 -0.07 -9.58 9.03
N ASP A 39 -0.89 -10.03 9.99
CA ASP A 39 -0.55 -10.00 11.41
C ASP A 39 0.75 -10.77 11.72
N GLN A 40 1.04 -11.84 10.97
CA GLN A 40 2.26 -12.63 11.19
C GLN A 40 3.50 -11.83 10.79
N GLU A 41 3.45 -11.11 9.69
CA GLU A 41 4.52 -10.23 9.25
C GLU A 41 4.69 -9.05 10.20
N VAL A 42 3.60 -8.48 10.75
CA VAL A 42 3.68 -7.44 11.79
C VAL A 42 4.44 -7.95 13.01
N VAL A 43 4.01 -9.08 13.58
CA VAL A 43 4.67 -9.70 14.75
C VAL A 43 6.13 -10.04 14.46
N LYS A 44 6.43 -10.52 13.25
CA LYS A 44 7.81 -10.80 12.84
C LYS A 44 8.65 -9.53 12.85
N ARG A 45 8.16 -8.42 12.28
CA ARG A 45 8.91 -7.15 12.25
C ARG A 45 9.13 -6.58 13.64
N GLU A 46 8.15 -6.67 14.53
CA GLU A 46 8.32 -6.29 15.94
C GLU A 46 9.45 -7.08 16.61
N ASN A 47 9.45 -8.41 16.46
CA ASN A 47 10.52 -9.26 17.00
C ASN A 47 11.90 -8.94 16.39
N GLU A 48 11.97 -8.62 15.10
CA GLU A 48 13.23 -8.24 14.44
C GLU A 48 13.78 -6.89 14.95
N MET A 49 12.89 -5.95 15.28
CA MET A 49 13.27 -4.68 15.91
C MET A 49 13.74 -4.90 17.36
N ASP A 50 12.99 -5.66 18.16
CA ASP A 50 13.30 -5.91 19.57
C ASP A 50 14.58 -6.74 19.77
N SER A 51 14.84 -7.68 18.86
CA SER A 51 16.07 -8.50 18.88
C SER A 51 17.32 -7.73 18.44
N GLY A 52 17.19 -6.49 17.96
CA GLY A 52 18.29 -5.70 17.41
C GLY A 52 18.77 -6.18 16.02
N LYS A 53 18.06 -7.12 15.39
CA LYS A 53 18.34 -7.60 14.03
C LYS A 53 18.07 -6.52 12.99
N ALA A 54 17.10 -5.64 13.24
CA ALA A 54 16.83 -4.44 12.47
C ALA A 54 17.39 -3.21 13.20
N PRO A 55 18.62 -2.73 12.87
CA PRO A 55 19.19 -1.57 13.54
C PRO A 55 18.38 -0.31 13.20
N PRO A 56 18.09 0.56 14.19
CA PRO A 56 17.45 1.83 13.93
C PRO A 56 18.37 2.71 13.08
N ILE A 57 17.78 3.45 12.15
CA ILE A 57 18.50 4.44 11.34
C ILE A 57 18.12 5.85 11.80
N SER A 58 19.07 6.76 11.70
CA SER A 58 18.83 8.19 11.90
C SER A 58 17.95 8.77 10.80
N TYR A 59 17.35 9.93 11.07
CA TYR A 59 16.57 10.66 10.09
C TYR A 59 17.36 10.99 8.80
N SER A 60 18.64 11.34 8.93
CA SER A 60 19.53 11.59 7.79
C SER A 60 19.76 10.35 6.93
N GLU A 61 19.98 9.19 7.56
CA GLU A 61 20.16 7.92 6.86
C GLU A 61 18.87 7.49 6.14
N PHE A 62 17.72 7.71 6.78
CA PHE A 62 16.42 7.48 6.14
C PHE A 62 16.23 8.35 4.90
N ARG A 63 16.50 9.67 5.00
CA ARG A 63 16.42 10.62 3.89
C ARG A 63 17.29 10.21 2.71
N GLN A 64 18.53 9.83 2.99
CA GLN A 64 19.46 9.32 1.98
C GLN A 64 18.93 8.04 1.30
N ALA A 65 18.37 7.09 2.06
CA ALA A 65 17.85 5.83 1.52
C ALA A 65 16.63 6.01 0.60
N VAL A 66 15.76 7.00 0.88
CA VAL A 66 14.56 7.28 0.07
C VAL A 66 14.78 8.31 -1.04
N GLY A 67 16.04 8.69 -1.31
CA GLY A 67 16.40 9.61 -2.38
C GLY A 67 15.93 11.05 -2.18
N ARG A 68 15.87 11.52 -0.92
CA ARG A 68 15.40 12.86 -0.56
C ARG A 68 16.39 13.65 0.28
#